data_AF-A0A8S0GXJ6-F1
#
_entry.id   AF-A0A8S0GXJ6-F1
#
_cell.length_a   1.000
_cell.length_b   1.000
_cell.length_c   1.000
_cell.angle_alpha   90.00
_cell.angle_beta   90.00
_cell.angle_gamma   90.00
#
_symmetry.space_group_name_H-M   'P 1'
#
loop_
_entity.id
_entity.type
_entity.pdbx_description
1 polymer ?
#
loop_
_entity_poly.entity_id
_entity_poly.type
_entity_poly.pdbx_seq_one_letter_code
_entity_poly.pdbx_strand_id
1 'polypeptide(L)'
;MSALTLKVAVNLANQAINAGRKINAAPLTIAVLDAGGHLVTLQREDGASLLRPQIAIGKAWGRWPWARARACWPWTRSSVRPSSAH
;
A
#
# COMPACT_ATOMS: atom_id res chain seq x y z
N MET A 1 -0.16 1.87 24.14
CA MET A 1 -0.27 1.95 22.65
C MET A 1 0.81 2.91 22.18
N SER A 2 1.94 2.40 21.69
CA SER A 2 3.02 3.26 21.19
C SER A 2 2.58 3.87 19.86
N ALA A 3 2.16 5.14 19.91
CA ALA A 3 1.70 5.87 18.74
C ALA A 3 2.81 5.94 17.68
N LEU A 4 2.45 5.71 16.42
CA LEU A 4 3.39 5.77 15.31
C LEU A 4 3.77 7.24 15.07
N THR A 5 4.99 7.64 15.48
CA THR A 5 5.41 9.03 15.36
C THR A 5 5.63 9.41 13.89
N LEU A 6 5.35 10.67 13.54
CA LEU A 6 5.56 11.19 12.18
C LEU A 6 6.98 10.94 11.68
N LYS A 7 7.98 11.13 12.55
CA LYS A 7 9.39 10.90 12.22
C LYS A 7 9.67 9.45 11.81
N VAL A 8 9.08 8.49 12.51
CA VAL A 8 9.20 7.06 12.18
C VAL A 8 8.47 6.76 10.87
N ALA A 9 7.28 7.32 10.67
CA ALA A 9 6.50 7.13 9.43
C ALA A 9 7.24 7.63 8.19
N VAL A 10 7.81 8.83 8.26
CA VAL A 10 8.62 9.43 7.17
C VAL A 10 9.88 8.60 6.91
N ASN A 11 10.56 8.13 7.96
CA ASN A 11 11.75 7.30 7.80
C ASN A 11 11.43 5.97 7.10
N LEU A 12 10.33 5.32 7.45
CA LEU A 12 9.85 4.09 6.79
C LEU A 12 9.55 4.33 5.31
N ALA A 13 8.88 5.43 4.97
CA ALA A 13 8.59 5.79 3.60
C ALA A 13 9.88 6.00 2.78
N ASN A 14 10.85 6.72 3.34
CA ASN A 14 12.16 6.92 2.70
C ASN A 14 12.92 5.60 2.49
N GLN A 15 12.91 4.70 3.49
CA GLN A 15 13.55 3.39 3.39
C GLN A 15 12.92 2.52 2.30
N ALA A 16 11.59 2.54 2.19
CA ALA A 16 10.88 1.76 1.19
C ALA A 16 11.11 2.30 -0.23
N ILE A 17 11.21 3.63 -0.40
CA ILE A 17 11.67 4.25 -1.65
C ILE A 17 13.08 3.77 -1.99
N ASN A 18 14.01 3.86 -1.04
CA ASN A 18 15.41 3.45 -1.26
C ASN A 18 15.51 1.96 -1.62
N ALA A 19 14.72 1.10 -0.97
CA ALA A 19 14.62 -0.32 -1.31
C ALA A 19 14.08 -0.53 -2.74
N GLY A 20 13.06 0.24 -3.15
CA GLY A 20 12.54 0.25 -4.52
C GLY A 20 13.60 0.66 -5.55
N ARG A 21 14.45 1.63 -5.23
CA ARG A 21 15.55 2.05 -6.10
C ARG A 21 16.64 1.00 -6.22
N LYS A 22 16.97 0.29 -5.14
CA LYS A 22 17.94 -0.84 -5.18
C LYS A 22 17.51 -1.97 -6.12
N ILE A 23 16.21 -2.18 -6.30
CA ILE A 23 15.66 -3.19 -7.21
C ILE A 23 15.29 -2.64 -8.60
N ASN A 24 15.67 -1.39 -8.91
CA ASN A 24 15.27 -0.69 -10.14
C ASN A 24 13.74 -0.72 -10.40
N ALA A 25 12.94 -0.61 -9.34
CA ALA A 25 11.48 -0.54 -9.48
C ALA A 25 11.05 0.74 -10.20
N ALA A 26 9.92 0.66 -10.89
CA ALA A 26 9.24 1.83 -11.46
C ALA A 26 8.89 2.84 -10.35
N PRO A 27 8.79 4.16 -10.64
CA PRO A 27 8.55 5.20 -9.64
C PRO A 27 7.38 4.89 -8.71
N LEU A 28 7.66 4.86 -7.41
CA LEU A 28 6.74 4.35 -6.39
C LEU A 28 5.92 5.46 -5.74
N THR A 29 4.85 5.04 -5.07
CA THR A 29 4.06 5.90 -4.18
C THR A 29 3.77 5.11 -2.92
N ILE A 30 4.11 5.69 -1.77
CA ILE A 30 4.08 5.01 -0.47
C ILE A 30 3.15 5.78 0.44
N ALA A 31 2.16 5.06 0.99
CA ALA A 31 1.21 5.57 1.98
C ALA A 31 1.40 4.82 3.30
N VAL A 32 1.55 5.55 4.40
CA VAL A 32 1.67 4.97 5.76
C VAL A 32 0.47 5.41 6.58
N LEU A 33 -0.19 4.44 7.21
CA LEU A 33 -1.36 4.64 8.06
C LEU A 33 -1.02 4.24 9.49
N ASP A 34 -1.60 4.93 10.47
CA ASP A 34 -1.52 4.55 11.89
C ASP A 34 -2.53 3.43 12.23
N ALA A 35 -2.51 2.92 13.45
CA ALA A 35 -3.44 1.90 13.95
C ALA A 35 -4.93 2.32 13.87
N GLY A 36 -5.19 3.63 13.92
CA GLY A 36 -6.51 4.23 13.66
C GLY A 36 -6.85 4.41 12.17
N GLY A 37 -6.01 3.89 11.26
CA GLY A 37 -6.14 4.02 9.81
C GLY A 37 -6.08 5.43 9.25
N HIS A 38 -5.68 6.39 10.07
CA HIS A 38 -5.41 7.74 9.62
C HIS A 38 -4.11 7.75 8.81
N LEU A 39 -4.14 8.45 7.67
CA LEU A 39 -2.96 8.65 6.85
C LEU A 39 -1.95 9.53 7.61
N VAL A 40 -0.75 8.99 7.85
CA VAL A 40 0.33 9.71 8.55
C VAL A 40 1.28 10.35 7.56
N THR A 41 1.61 9.66 6.46
CA THR A 41 2.45 10.21 5.39
C THR A 41 2.11 9.56 4.05
N LEU A 42 2.26 10.35 2.99
CA LEU A 42 2.14 9.94 1.60
C LEU A 42 3.31 10.54 0.82
N GLN A 43 4.18 9.70 0.28
CA GLN A 43 5.31 10.12 -0.53
C GLN A 43 5.18 9.56 -1.94
N ARG A 44 5.26 10.44 -2.94
CA ARG A 44 5.19 10.09 -4.36
C ARG A 44 6.51 10.45 -5.01
N GLU A 45 7.13 9.50 -5.69
CA GLU A 45 8.33 9.77 -6.46
C GLU A 45 8.01 10.48 -7.78
N ASP A 46 8.93 11.32 -8.23
CA ASP A 46 8.82 11.99 -9.52
C ASP A 46 8.77 10.95 -10.66
N GLY A 47 7.84 11.16 -11.60
CA GLY A 47 7.54 10.20 -12.66
C GLY A 47 6.56 9.08 -12.27
N ALA A 48 6.04 9.04 -11.03
CA ALA A 48 4.94 8.14 -10.69
C ALA A 48 3.61 8.64 -11.28
N SER A 49 2.87 7.76 -11.96
CA SER A 49 1.56 8.06 -12.58
C SER A 49 0.58 8.68 -11.57
N LEU A 50 -0.21 9.66 -12.02
CA LEU A 50 -1.14 10.46 -11.22
C LEU A 50 -2.14 9.64 -10.40
N LEU A 51 -2.44 8.39 -10.82
CA LEU A 51 -3.37 7.50 -10.14
C LEU A 51 -2.73 6.62 -9.04
N ARG A 52 -1.39 6.54 -8.96
CA ARG A 52 -0.69 5.70 -7.95
C ARG A 52 -0.96 6.09 -6.49
N PRO A 53 -1.14 7.37 -6.12
CA PRO A 53 -1.49 7.74 -4.75
C PRO A 53 -2.79 7.14 -4.25
N GLN A 54 -3.86 7.16 -5.06
CA GLN A 54 -5.16 6.61 -4.68
C GLN A 54 -5.11 5.08 -4.53
N ILE A 55 -4.33 4.39 -5.38
CA ILE A 55 -4.11 2.95 -5.29
C ILE A 55 -3.31 2.59 -4.03
N ALA A 56 -2.25 3.35 -3.71
CA ALA A 56 -1.42 3.12 -2.52
C ALA A 56 -2.23 3.28 -1.23
N ILE A 57 -3.08 4.32 -1.16
CA ILE A 57 -4.02 4.53 -0.06
C ILE A 57 -5.00 3.35 0.01
N GLY A 58 -5.66 2.99 -1.09
CA GLY A 58 -6.60 1.86 -1.14
C GLY A 58 -6.00 0.53 -0.66
N LYS A 59 -4.74 0.24 -1.03
CA LYS A 59 -4.01 -0.95 -0.57
C LYS A 59 -3.68 -0.89 0.93
N ALA A 60 -3.27 0.26 1.43
CA ALA A 60 -2.92 0.41 2.83
C ALA A 60 -4.16 0.30 3.73
N TRP A 61 -5.29 0.88 3.30
CA TRP A 61 -6.60 0.67 3.94
C TRP A 61 -7.03 -0.80 3.91
N GLY A 62 -6.88 -1.51 2.77
CA GLY A 62 -7.25 -2.92 2.64
C GLY A 62 -6.51 -3.87 3.59
N ARG A 63 -5.34 -3.47 4.11
CA ARG A 63 -4.57 -4.25 5.09
C ARG A 63 -4.95 -3.94 6.55
N TRP A 64 -5.76 -2.91 6.79
CA TRP A 64 -6.24 -2.61 8.14
C TRP A 64 -7.21 -3.71 8.61
N PRO A 65 -6.98 -4.35 9.78
CA PRO A 65 -7.85 -5.37 10.35
C PRO A 65 -9.36 -5.13 10.26
N TRP A 66 -9.82 -3.88 10.35
CA TRP A 66 -11.24 -3.52 10.30
C TRP A 66 -11.77 -3.31 8.88
N ALA A 67 -10.89 -3.17 7.88
CA ALA A 67 -11.26 -2.99 6.47
C ALA A 67 -11.70 -4.29 5.78
N ARG A 68 -11.40 -5.46 6.34
CA ARG A 68 -11.86 -6.77 5.81
C ARG A 68 -13.38 -6.92 5.81
N ALA A 69 -14.13 -6.07 6.54
CA ALA A 69 -15.58 -6.15 6.57
C ALA A 69 -16.30 -5.39 5.44
N ARG A 70 -15.63 -4.47 4.72
CA ARG A 70 -16.30 -3.65 3.66
C ARG A 70 -15.48 -3.39 2.38
N ALA A 71 -14.27 -3.92 2.26
CA ALA A 71 -13.43 -3.71 1.10
C ALA A 71 -13.57 -4.87 0.09
N CYS A 72 -14.73 -4.96 -0.59
CA CYS A 72 -14.83 -5.74 -1.82
C CYS A 72 -14.13 -4.96 -2.95
N TRP A 73 -12.80 -5.01 -2.97
CA TRP A 73 -12.03 -4.57 -4.14
C TRP A 73 -12.01 -5.73 -5.14
N PRO A 74 -12.53 -5.55 -6.37
CA PRO A 74 -12.59 -6.61 -7.36
C PRO A 74 -11.22 -6.77 -8.01
N TRP A 75 -10.26 -7.39 -7.32
CA TRP A 75 -8.94 -7.71 -7.91
C TRP A 75 -8.31 -9.01 -7.38
N THR A 76 -9.14 -9.98 -6.96
CA THR A 76 -8.72 -11.38 -6.75
C THR A 76 -9.84 -12.36 -7.10
N ARG A 77 -10.16 -12.54 -8.40
CA ARG A 77 -10.62 -13.83 -8.96
C ARG A 77 -10.58 -13.88 -10.50
N SER A 78 -9.40 -13.71 -11.08
CA SER A 78 -9.04 -14.22 -12.40
C SER A 78 -7.57 -14.59 -12.27
N SER A 79 -7.13 -15.83 -12.14
CA SER A 79 -7.49 -17.01 -12.90
C SER A 79 -6.83 -18.24 -12.26
N VAL A 80 -7.56 -19.06 -11.50
CA VAL A 80 -7.30 -20.51 -11.40
C VAL A 80 -8.66 -21.15 -11.10
N ARG A 81 -9.32 -21.70 -12.12
CA ARG A 81 -10.38 -22.70 -11.92
C ARG A 81 -9.66 -24.03 -11.65
N PRO A 82 -10.01 -24.81 -10.60
CA PRO A 82 -9.57 -26.19 -10.57
C PRO A 82 -10.33 -26.94 -11.68
N SER A 83 -9.59 -27.32 -12.71
CA SER A 83 -10.08 -28.24 -13.74
C SER A 83 -10.08 -29.64 -13.14
N SER A 84 -11.15 -30.03 -12.46
CA SER A 84 -11.43 -31.43 -12.11
C SER A 84 -12.39 -31.99 -13.15
N ALA A 85 -11.83 -32.53 -14.22
CA ALA A 85 -12.49 -33.47 -15.11
C ALA A 85 -11.54 -34.66 -15.25
N HIS A 86 -11.77 -35.68 -14.42
CA HIS A 86 -11.62 -37.11 -14.70
C HIS A 86 -12.21 -37.88 -13.52
#